data_AF-F9CY09-F1
#
_entry.id   AF-F9CY09-F1
#
_cell.length_a   1.000
_cell.length_b   1.000
_cell.length_c   1.000
_cell.angle_alpha   90.00
_cell.angle_beta   90.00
_cell.angle_gamma   90.00
#
_symmetry.space_group_name_H-M   'P 1'
#
loop_
_entity.id
_entity.type
_entity.pdbx_description
1 polymer ?
#
loop_
_entity_poly.entity_id
_entity_poly.type
_entity_poly.pdbx_seq_one_letter_code
_entity_poly.pdbx_strand_id
1 'polypeptide(L)'
;MTLPKGFGSSGAGGASSSDVEKMIGRRVENMTGMITISYIAAWLATFGGTAAGYFYYPWAYPTSSGHYAFIVLTIIEAIGYLFCVKVMEEGSKKNSNGIIAATLAATAVGTILIVSFVGH
;
A
#
# COMPACT_ATOMS: atom_id res chain seq x y z
N MET A 1 -27.10 1.75 -53.18
CA MET A 1 -26.63 0.92 -52.05
C MET A 1 -25.44 1.62 -51.44
N THR A 2 -25.55 2.10 -50.21
CA THR A 2 -24.45 2.80 -49.50
C THR A 2 -23.48 1.75 -48.93
N LEU A 3 -22.18 2.00 -49.02
CA LEU A 3 -21.15 1.08 -48.53
C LEU A 3 -21.33 0.73 -47.04
N PRO A 4 -20.95 -0.49 -46.61
CA PRO A 4 -20.93 -0.87 -45.21
C PRO A 4 -20.13 0.14 -44.37
N LYS A 5 -20.67 0.50 -43.20
CA LYS A 5 -20.03 1.41 -42.25
C LYS A 5 -18.59 0.94 -41.99
N GLY A 6 -17.59 1.74 -42.40
CA GLY A 6 -16.16 1.44 -42.22
C GLY A 6 -15.29 1.45 -43.48
N PHE A 7 -15.86 1.48 -44.69
CA PHE A 7 -15.10 1.46 -45.96
C PHE A 7 -14.82 2.84 -46.57
N GLY A 8 -15.10 3.94 -45.86
CA GLY A 8 -14.79 5.30 -46.31
C GLY A 8 -13.40 5.75 -45.87
N SER A 9 -12.75 6.58 -46.69
CA SER A 9 -11.45 7.26 -46.48
C SER A 9 -11.32 8.13 -45.21
N SER A 10 -12.22 7.96 -44.24
CA SER A 10 -12.09 8.38 -42.84
C SER A 10 -11.49 7.26 -41.96
N GLY A 11 -10.73 6.33 -42.55
CA GLY A 11 -10.07 5.18 -41.92
C GLY A 11 -8.94 5.51 -40.94
N ALA A 12 -8.99 6.67 -40.29
CA ALA A 12 -8.13 7.04 -39.16
C ALA A 12 -8.86 6.86 -37.81
N GLY A 13 -9.89 6.02 -37.76
CA GLY A 13 -10.65 5.68 -36.56
C GLY A 13 -10.22 4.34 -35.96
N GLY A 14 -8.92 4.03 -35.94
CA GLY A 14 -8.43 3.03 -35.00
C GLY A 14 -8.73 3.57 -33.61
N ALA A 15 -9.42 2.78 -32.77
CA ALA A 15 -9.83 3.18 -31.42
C ALA A 15 -8.69 3.99 -30.79
N SER A 16 -8.93 5.29 -30.61
CA SER A 16 -7.91 6.16 -30.03
C SER A 16 -7.64 5.65 -28.61
N SER A 17 -6.47 5.93 -28.04
CA SER A 17 -6.21 5.60 -26.63
C SER A 17 -7.36 6.03 -25.70
N SER A 18 -8.07 7.11 -26.06
CA SER A 18 -9.25 7.60 -25.34
C SER A 18 -10.51 6.72 -25.49
N ASP A 19 -10.69 6.02 -26.61
CA ASP A 19 -11.80 5.07 -26.81
C ASP A 19 -11.54 3.77 -26.05
N VAL A 20 -10.28 3.33 -26.03
CA VAL A 20 -9.84 2.20 -25.20
C VAL A 20 -10.01 2.54 -23.71
N GLU A 21 -9.59 3.72 -23.26
CA GLU A 21 -9.78 4.19 -21.87
C GLU A 21 -11.25 4.26 -21.44
N LYS A 22 -12.19 4.52 -22.35
CA LYS A 22 -13.64 4.45 -22.08
C LYS A 22 -14.18 3.02 -22.00
N MET A 23 -13.57 2.05 -22.68
CA MET A 23 -14.05 0.68 -22.79
C MET A 23 -13.50 -0.27 -21.72
N ILE A 24 -12.25 -0.07 -21.28
CA ILE A 24 -11.61 -0.86 -20.20
C ILE A 24 -11.53 -0.12 -18.85
N GLY A 25 -12.04 1.11 -18.79
CA GLY A 25 -11.82 2.02 -17.67
C GLY A 25 -10.41 2.60 -17.70
N ARG A 26 -10.22 3.81 -17.14
CA ARG A 26 -8.89 4.41 -16.95
C ARG A 26 -8.01 3.34 -16.30
N ARG A 27 -6.91 2.97 -16.97
CA ARG A 27 -5.92 2.01 -16.44
C ARG A 27 -5.67 2.41 -15.00
N VAL A 28 -6.06 1.56 -14.04
CA VAL A 28 -5.97 1.85 -12.59
C VAL A 28 -4.65 2.58 -12.34
N GLU A 29 -4.78 3.85 -11.93
CA GLU A 29 -3.63 4.70 -11.66
C GLU A 29 -2.74 3.97 -10.66
N ASN A 30 -1.43 4.21 -10.71
CA ASN A 30 -0.50 3.49 -9.86
C ASN A 30 -0.75 3.83 -8.37
N MET A 31 -1.63 3.08 -7.72
CA MET A 31 -1.99 3.28 -6.31
C MET A 31 -0.93 2.74 -5.34
N THR A 32 0.12 2.06 -5.83
CA THR A 32 1.21 1.56 -4.97
C THR A 32 1.73 2.65 -4.05
N GLY A 33 1.95 3.87 -4.57
CA GLY A 33 2.43 4.98 -3.75
C GLY A 33 1.47 5.35 -2.61
N MET A 34 0.18 5.48 -2.92
CA MET A 34 -0.85 5.79 -1.92
C MET A 34 -0.99 4.68 -0.87
N ILE A 35 -0.95 3.41 -1.29
CA ILE A 35 -1.02 2.26 -0.40
C ILE A 35 0.22 2.20 0.50
N THR A 36 1.41 2.43 -0.05
CA THR A 36 2.67 2.50 0.72
C THR A 36 2.62 3.61 1.76
N ILE A 37 2.21 4.83 1.39
CA ILE A 37 2.12 5.96 2.34
C ILE A 37 1.07 5.65 3.42
N SER A 38 -0.07 5.07 3.04
CA SER A 38 -1.11 4.67 4.00
C SER A 38 -0.61 3.63 4.99
N TYR A 39 0.18 2.66 4.53
CA TYR A 39 0.83 1.67 5.40
C TYR A 39 1.82 2.32 6.37
N ILE A 40 2.67 3.23 5.90
CA ILE A 40 3.62 3.94 6.78
C ILE A 40 2.86 4.78 7.82
N ALA A 41 1.80 5.46 7.41
CA ALA A 41 0.96 6.24 8.32
C ALA A 41 0.28 5.35 9.38
N ALA A 42 -0.23 4.18 8.97
CA ALA A 42 -0.80 3.19 9.89
C ALA A 42 0.23 2.70 10.90
N TRP A 43 1.43 2.33 10.44
CA TRP A 43 2.53 1.88 11.31
C TRP A 43 2.94 2.95 12.34
N LEU A 44 3.04 4.22 11.91
CA LEU A 44 3.31 5.33 12.82
C LEU A 44 2.17 5.57 13.81
N ALA A 45 0.91 5.42 13.39
CA ALA A 45 -0.24 5.53 14.28
C ALA A 45 -0.25 4.40 15.32
N THR A 46 0.11 3.18 14.92
CA THR A 46 0.25 2.03 15.81
C THR A 46 1.36 2.23 16.82
N PHE A 47 2.51 2.74 16.40
CA PHE A 47 3.56 3.17 17.34
C PHE A 47 3.03 4.22 18.32
N GLY A 48 2.39 5.29 17.82
CA GLY A 48 1.84 6.35 18.66
C GLY A 48 0.80 5.85 19.66
N GLY A 49 -0.10 4.95 19.25
CA GLY A 49 -1.13 4.38 20.11
C GLY A 49 -0.57 3.47 21.20
N THR A 50 0.36 2.57 20.84
CA THR A 50 1.02 1.70 21.82
C THR A 50 1.87 2.53 22.79
N ALA A 51 2.62 3.51 22.29
CA ALA A 51 3.40 4.47 23.08
C ALA A 51 2.52 5.25 24.06
N ALA A 52 1.39 5.77 23.63
CA ALA A 52 0.46 6.45 24.52
C ALA A 52 -0.01 5.52 25.66
N GLY A 53 -0.27 4.25 25.35
CA GLY A 53 -0.63 3.24 26.35
C GLY A 53 0.40 3.08 27.46
N TYR A 54 1.65 2.76 27.10
CA TYR A 54 2.67 2.48 28.12
C TYR A 54 3.31 3.74 28.74
N PHE A 55 3.27 4.90 28.08
CA PHE A 55 3.76 6.15 28.69
C PHE A 55 2.74 6.82 29.60
N TYR A 56 1.46 6.89 29.23
CA TYR A 56 0.44 7.59 30.03
C TYR A 56 -0.29 6.67 31.00
N TYR A 57 -0.42 5.37 30.68
CA TYR A 57 -1.17 4.40 31.48
C TYR A 57 -0.34 3.16 31.88
N PRO A 58 0.89 3.32 32.43
CA PRO A 58 1.80 2.20 32.72
C PRO A 58 1.26 1.21 33.75
N TRP A 59 0.32 1.62 34.61
CA TRP A 59 -0.33 0.73 35.58
C TRP A 59 -1.28 -0.29 34.94
N ALA A 60 -1.79 0.00 33.73
CA ALA A 60 -2.65 -0.89 32.97
C ALA A 60 -1.89 -1.58 31.83
N TYR A 61 -0.91 -0.89 31.24
CA TYR A 61 -0.14 -1.34 30.08
C TYR A 61 1.36 -1.21 30.34
N PRO A 62 2.02 -2.21 30.93
CA PRO A 62 3.47 -2.18 31.10
C PRO A 62 4.17 -2.14 29.73
N THR A 63 5.35 -1.51 29.65
CA THR A 63 6.10 -1.33 28.38
C THR A 63 6.23 -2.63 27.58
N SER A 64 6.55 -3.74 28.24
CA SER A 64 6.68 -5.05 27.58
C SER A 64 5.42 -5.46 26.81
N SER A 65 4.24 -5.16 27.34
CA SER A 65 2.96 -5.43 26.67
C SER A 65 2.74 -4.53 25.45
N GLY A 66 3.10 -3.25 25.55
CA GLY A 66 3.02 -2.30 24.45
C GLY A 66 3.99 -2.61 23.31
N HIS A 67 5.22 -3.00 23.64
CA HIS A 67 6.20 -3.48 22.66
C HIS A 67 5.75 -4.75 21.96
N TYR A 68 5.19 -5.71 22.71
CA TYR A 68 4.62 -6.91 22.11
C TYR A 68 3.50 -6.57 21.12
N ALA A 69 2.56 -5.70 21.52
CA ALA A 69 1.48 -5.25 20.65
C ALA A 69 2.01 -4.56 19.38
N PHE A 70 3.00 -3.68 19.50
CA PHE A 70 3.58 -2.96 18.37
C PHE A 70 4.26 -3.91 17.37
N ILE A 71 5.00 -4.92 17.84
CA ILE A 71 5.61 -5.94 16.98
C ILE A 71 4.54 -6.72 16.22
N VAL A 72 3.54 -7.22 16.93
CA VAL A 72 2.47 -8.05 16.33
C VAL A 72 1.68 -7.25 15.30
N LEU A 73 1.29 -6.01 15.63
CA LEU A 73 0.55 -5.14 14.71
C LEU A 73 1.39 -4.74 13.49
N THR A 74 2.70 -4.51 13.65
CA THR A 74 3.61 -4.29 12.51
C THR A 74 3.55 -5.45 11.52
N ILE A 75 3.55 -6.71 12.00
CA ILE A 75 3.49 -7.90 11.16
C ILE A 75 2.15 -7.99 10.42
N ILE A 76 1.05 -7.75 11.12
CA ILE A 76 -0.31 -7.79 10.54
C ILE A 76 -0.46 -6.72 9.45
N GLU A 77 -0.03 -5.49 9.75
CA GLU A 77 -0.06 -4.38 8.79
C GLU A 77 0.84 -4.65 7.59
N ALA A 78 2.02 -5.23 7.79
CA ALA A 78 2.95 -5.60 6.71
C ALA A 78 2.34 -6.63 5.75
N ILE A 79 1.63 -7.63 6.27
CA ILE A 79 0.92 -8.63 5.47
C ILE A 79 -0.23 -7.97 4.70
N GLY A 80 -1.00 -7.10 5.36
CA GLY A 80 -2.07 -6.32 4.73
C GLY A 80 -1.55 -5.46 3.58
N TYR A 81 -0.46 -4.73 3.82
CA TYR A 81 0.24 -3.92 2.81
C TYR A 81 0.66 -4.77 1.59
N LEU A 82 1.32 -5.91 1.83
CA LEU A 82 1.72 -6.84 0.77
C LEU A 82 0.53 -7.27 -0.09
N PHE A 83 -0.56 -7.67 0.55
CA PHE A 83 -1.76 -8.11 -0.15
C PHE A 83 -2.41 -6.97 -0.95
N CYS A 84 -2.56 -5.79 -0.36
CA CYS A 84 -3.10 -4.61 -1.05
C CYS A 84 -2.30 -4.24 -2.29
N VAL A 85 -0.96 -4.20 -2.22
CA VAL A 85 -0.15 -3.90 -3.40
C VAL A 85 -0.25 -5.02 -4.43
N LYS A 86 -0.23 -6.29 -4.01
CA LYS A 86 -0.27 -7.41 -4.95
C LYS A 86 -1.59 -7.51 -5.71
N VAL A 87 -2.72 -7.36 -5.03
CA VAL A 87 -4.05 -7.31 -5.68
C VAL A 87 -4.11 -6.17 -6.71
N MET A 88 -3.50 -5.02 -6.42
CA MET A 88 -3.47 -3.88 -7.35
C MET A 88 -2.55 -4.08 -8.56
N GLU A 89 -1.62 -5.04 -8.50
CA GLU A 89 -0.74 -5.43 -9.60
C GLU A 89 -1.30 -6.59 -10.42
N GLU A 90 -2.35 -7.27 -9.98
CA GLU A 90 -2.95 -8.39 -10.71
C GLU A 90 -3.39 -7.96 -12.12
N GLY A 91 -3.08 -8.80 -13.12
CA GLY A 91 -3.39 -8.51 -14.53
C GLY A 91 -2.58 -7.36 -15.16
N SER A 92 -1.58 -6.82 -14.45
CA SER A 92 -0.72 -5.74 -14.91
C SER A 92 0.73 -6.19 -15.13
N LYS A 93 1.50 -5.39 -15.88
CA LYS A 93 2.98 -5.55 -16.04
C LYS A 93 3.77 -4.71 -15.02
N LYS A 94 3.11 -4.16 -14.01
CA LYS A 94 3.74 -3.35 -12.95
C LYS A 94 4.57 -4.25 -12.04
N ASN A 95 5.69 -3.74 -11.53
CA ASN A 95 6.53 -4.43 -10.58
C ASN A 95 6.97 -3.48 -9.47
N SER A 96 6.31 -3.61 -8.32
CA SER A 96 6.56 -2.83 -7.12
C SER A 96 7.42 -3.58 -6.10
N ASN A 97 8.06 -4.69 -6.47
CA ASN A 97 8.81 -5.52 -5.51
C ASN A 97 9.94 -4.73 -4.81
N GLY A 98 10.58 -3.79 -5.52
CA GLY A 98 11.61 -2.93 -4.93
C GLY A 98 11.07 -2.02 -3.83
N ILE A 99 9.96 -1.32 -4.07
CA ILE A 99 9.34 -0.44 -3.07
C ILE A 99 8.75 -1.24 -1.92
N ILE A 100 8.12 -2.39 -2.20
CA ILE A 100 7.61 -3.31 -1.17
C ILE A 100 8.75 -3.75 -0.26
N ALA A 101 9.84 -4.28 -0.82
CA ALA A 101 10.97 -4.79 -0.05
C ALA A 101 11.62 -3.68 0.78
N ALA A 102 11.84 -2.50 0.20
CA ALA A 102 12.39 -1.36 0.92
C ALA A 102 11.49 -0.92 2.08
N THR A 103 10.18 -0.83 1.85
CA THR A 103 9.23 -0.38 2.88
C THR A 103 9.14 -1.39 4.02
N LEU A 104 9.04 -2.69 3.71
CA LEU A 104 8.97 -3.75 4.72
C LEU A 104 10.26 -3.88 5.53
N ALA A 105 11.41 -3.77 4.88
CA ALA A 105 12.69 -3.78 5.57
C ALA A 105 12.82 -2.55 6.49
N ALA A 106 12.40 -1.38 6.01
CA ALA A 106 12.44 -0.15 6.80
C ALA A 106 11.54 -0.22 8.04
N THR A 107 10.29 -0.69 7.91
CA THR A 107 9.39 -0.81 9.05
C THR A 107 9.83 -1.92 10.01
N ALA A 108 10.35 -3.04 9.51
CA ALA A 108 10.91 -4.09 10.36
C ALA A 108 12.10 -3.58 11.21
N VAL A 109 13.07 -2.91 10.57
CA VAL A 109 14.21 -2.31 11.27
C VAL A 109 13.74 -1.23 12.23
N GLY A 110 12.82 -0.36 11.80
CA GLY A 110 12.23 0.69 12.63
C GLY A 110 11.58 0.12 13.88
N THR A 111 10.77 -0.95 13.75
CA THR A 111 10.12 -1.61 14.89
C THR A 111 11.15 -2.18 15.86
N ILE A 112 12.20 -2.85 15.37
CA ILE A 112 13.26 -3.40 16.23
C ILE A 112 13.96 -2.27 17.00
N LEU A 113 14.33 -1.18 16.32
CA LEU A 113 15.01 -0.05 16.95
C LEU A 113 14.12 0.62 18.00
N ILE A 114 12.85 0.88 17.68
CA ILE A 114 11.92 1.48 18.63
C ILE A 114 11.78 0.61 19.89
N VAL A 115 11.49 -0.68 19.73
CA VAL A 115 11.33 -1.60 20.87
C VAL A 115 12.60 -1.70 21.72
N SER A 116 13.76 -1.62 21.07
CA SER A 116 15.06 -1.73 21.77
C SER A 116 15.42 -0.47 22.56
N PHE A 117 14.93 0.72 22.16
CA PHE A 117 15.43 2.00 22.68
C PHE A 117 14.38 2.95 23.24
N VAL A 118 13.08 2.65 23.13
CA VAL A 118 11.98 3.51 23.60
C VAL A 118 11.25 2.83 24.76
N GLY A 119 10.85 3.59 25.79
CA GLY A 119 9.94 3.09 26.85
C GLY A 119 10.58 2.27 27.98
N HIS A 120 11.90 2.36 28.17
CA HIS A 120 12.65 1.67 29.25
C HIS A 120 12.82 2.53 30.49
#